data_AF-A0A8E2FEU3-F1
#
_entry.id   AF-A0A8E2FEU3-F1
#
_cell.length_a   1.000
_cell.length_b   1.000
_cell.length_c   1.000
_cell.angle_alpha   90.00
_cell.angle_beta   90.00
_cell.angle_gamma   90.00
#
_symmetry.space_group_name_H-M   'P 1'
#
loop_
_entity.id
_entity.type
_entity.pdbx_description
1 polymer ?
#
loop_
_entity_poly.entity_id
_entity_poly.type
_entity_poly.pdbx_seq_one_letter_code
_entity_poly.pdbx_strand_id
1 'polypeptide(L)'
;HKSSSPAPIIEAIHQLKKGAEVMMLSAELMRDRISTLEKANDAATKRSQRKKKRIQKKGVLTKGDGEDILAQKEADQQIEHEQRQKGEQSGMSRQALARCKKCRETGHNSRTCQKDAIDTA
;
A
#
# COMPACT_ATOMS: atom_id res chain seq x y z
N HIS A 1 69.69 -39.38 -33.18
CA HIS A 1 68.38 -38.76 -32.86
C HIS A 1 68.28 -38.54 -31.36
N LYS A 2 68.26 -37.29 -30.89
CA LYS A 2 67.98 -36.98 -29.48
C LYS A 2 66.45 -36.95 -29.31
N SER A 3 65.89 -37.93 -28.62
CA SER A 3 64.48 -37.94 -28.24
C SER A 3 64.26 -36.95 -27.11
N SER A 4 63.66 -35.79 -27.42
CA SER A 4 63.25 -34.82 -26.42
C SER A 4 62.18 -35.43 -25.50
N SER A 5 62.27 -35.17 -24.19
CA SER A 5 61.25 -35.59 -23.22
C SER A 5 59.91 -34.87 -23.47
N PRO A 6 58.75 -35.55 -23.38
CA PRO A 6 57.44 -34.95 -23.61
C PRO A 6 56.97 -34.00 -22.48
N ALA A 7 57.73 -33.88 -21.39
CA ALA A 7 57.36 -33.08 -20.21
C ALA A 7 56.93 -31.62 -20.50
N PRO A 8 57.54 -30.86 -21.43
CA PRO A 8 57.15 -29.48 -21.70
C PRO A 8 55.73 -29.36 -22.27
N ILE A 9 55.31 -30.32 -23.10
CA ILE A 9 53.97 -30.34 -23.71
C ILE A 9 52.91 -30.67 -22.66
N ILE A 10 53.20 -31.61 -21.76
CA ILE A 10 52.29 -32.00 -20.68
C ILE A 10 52.04 -30.82 -19.73
N GLU A 11 53.09 -30.07 -19.38
CA GLU A 11 52.94 -28.88 -18.54
C GLU A 11 52.09 -27.80 -19.23
N ALA A 12 52.29 -27.56 -20.53
CA ALA A 12 51.48 -26.62 -21.29
C ALA A 12 49.98 -27.01 -21.29
N ILE A 13 49.67 -28.31 -21.44
CA ILE A 13 48.29 -28.82 -21.36
C ILE A 13 47.70 -28.60 -19.96
N HIS A 14 48.50 -28.81 -18.91
CA HIS A 14 48.05 -28.59 -17.53
C HIS A 14 47.75 -27.11 -17.25
N GLN A 15 48.56 -26.19 -17.77
CA GLN A 15 48.29 -24.76 -17.66
C GLN A 15 47.04 -24.34 -18.44
N LEU A 16 46.81 -24.92 -19.63
CA LEU A 16 45.57 -24.70 -20.38
C LEU A 16 44.34 -25.20 -19.61
N LYS A 17 44.42 -26.37 -18.98
CA LYS A 17 43.34 -26.91 -18.14
C LYS A 17 43.00 -25.95 -16.99
N LYS A 18 44.01 -25.46 -16.26
CA LYS A 18 43.82 -24.47 -15.19
C LYS A 18 43.21 -23.18 -15.69
N GLY A 19 43.68 -22.67 -16.83
CA GLY A 19 43.12 -21.48 -17.46
C GLY A 19 41.65 -21.65 -17.81
N ALA A 20 41.27 -22.80 -18.38
CA ALA A 20 39.90 -23.12 -18.71
C ALA A 20 39.00 -23.19 -17.46
N GLU A 21 39.46 -23.82 -16.37
CA GLU A 21 38.75 -23.89 -15.09
C GLU A 21 38.48 -22.47 -14.51
N VAL A 22 39.48 -21.60 -14.51
CA VAL A 22 39.35 -20.20 -14.04
C VAL A 22 38.37 -19.42 -14.92
N MET A 23 38.42 -19.60 -16.24
CA MET A 23 37.50 -18.94 -17.17
C MET A 23 36.06 -19.40 -16.95
N MET A 24 35.84 -20.69 -16.73
CA MET A 24 34.50 -21.24 -16.46
C MET A 24 33.90 -20.66 -15.18
N LEU A 25 34.67 -20.66 -14.07
CA LEU A 25 34.24 -20.07 -12.82
C LEU A 25 33.92 -18.58 -12.97
N SER A 26 34.79 -17.85 -13.67
CA SER A 26 34.59 -16.42 -13.93
C SER A 26 33.33 -16.17 -14.77
N ALA A 27 33.07 -17.01 -15.78
CA ALA A 27 31.88 -16.91 -16.61
C ALA A 27 30.58 -17.18 -15.83
N GLU A 28 30.62 -18.07 -14.84
CA GLU A 28 29.50 -18.31 -13.93
C GLU A 28 29.21 -17.11 -13.03
N LEU A 29 30.25 -16.56 -12.39
CA LEU A 29 30.11 -15.35 -11.57
C LEU A 29 29.58 -14.16 -12.38
N MET A 30 30.02 -14.01 -13.64
CA MET A 30 29.52 -12.99 -14.54
C MET A 30 28.04 -13.20 -14.87
N ARG A 31 27.61 -14.43 -15.15
CA ARG A 31 26.19 -14.77 -15.42
C ARG A 31 25.30 -14.40 -14.23
N ASP A 32 25.72 -14.72 -13.01
CA ASP A 32 24.96 -14.37 -11.80
C ASP A 32 24.84 -12.87 -11.59
N ARG A 33 25.93 -12.14 -11.84
CA ARG A 33 25.94 -10.67 -11.75
C ARG A 33 25.04 -10.03 -12.81
N ILE A 34 25.07 -10.54 -14.04
CA ILE A 34 24.17 -10.08 -15.11
C ILE A 34 22.71 -10.31 -14.72
N SER A 35 22.34 -11.51 -14.28
CA SER A 35 20.97 -11.81 -13.86
C SER A 35 20.49 -10.91 -12.72
N THR A 36 21.38 -10.63 -11.75
CA THR A 36 21.08 -9.73 -10.63
C THR A 36 20.85 -8.29 -11.12
N LEU A 37 21.70 -7.80 -12.02
CA LEU A 37 21.58 -6.46 -12.58
C LEU A 37 20.32 -6.30 -13.43
N GLU A 38 19.97 -7.29 -14.24
CA GLU A 38 18.75 -7.30 -15.04
C GLU A 38 17.51 -7.20 -14.16
N LYS A 39 17.42 -8.03 -13.10
CA LYS A 39 16.32 -7.98 -12.13
C LYS A 39 16.21 -6.62 -11.44
N ALA A 40 17.35 -6.03 -11.06
CA ALA A 40 17.39 -4.71 -10.43
C ALA A 40 16.92 -3.61 -11.40
N ASN A 41 17.36 -3.67 -12.67
CA ASN A 41 16.98 -2.72 -13.70
C ASN A 41 15.49 -2.80 -14.05
N ASP A 42 14.94 -4.03 -14.15
CA ASP A 42 13.52 -4.27 -14.34
C ASP A 42 12.69 -3.70 -13.19
N ALA A 43 13.12 -3.92 -11.95
CA ALA A 43 12.46 -3.37 -10.77
C ALA A 43 12.49 -1.82 -10.77
N ALA A 44 13.64 -1.23 -11.08
CA ALA A 44 13.80 0.22 -11.19
C ALA A 44 12.90 0.81 -12.31
N THR A 45 12.88 0.16 -13.46
CA THR A 45 12.06 0.56 -14.62
C THR A 45 10.56 0.48 -14.29
N LYS A 46 10.10 -0.63 -13.70
CA LYS A 46 8.71 -0.79 -13.24
C LYS A 46 8.34 0.28 -12.22
N ARG A 47 9.23 0.59 -11.26
CA ARG A 47 9.01 1.66 -10.27
C ARG A 47 8.89 3.03 -10.94
N SER A 48 9.77 3.35 -11.88
CA SER A 48 9.73 4.60 -12.65
C SER A 48 8.42 4.73 -13.45
N GLN A 49 8.01 3.67 -14.14
CA GLN A 49 6.76 3.63 -14.89
C GLN A 49 5.53 3.81 -13.99
N ARG A 50 5.49 3.16 -12.81
CA ARG A 50 4.42 3.37 -11.83
C ARG A 50 4.35 4.82 -11.35
N LYS A 51 5.50 5.44 -11.05
CA LYS A 51 5.57 6.86 -10.66
C LYS A 51 5.04 7.76 -11.79
N LYS A 52 5.42 7.50 -13.05
CA LYS A 52 4.90 8.22 -14.23
C LYS A 52 3.39 8.06 -14.37
N LYS A 53 2.83 6.84 -14.24
CA LYS A 53 1.38 6.60 -14.28
C LYS A 53 0.63 7.33 -13.16
N ARG A 54 1.18 7.39 -11.95
CA ARG A 54 0.61 8.22 -10.86
C ARG A 54 0.57 9.70 -11.22
N ILE A 55 1.54 10.18 -11.98
CA ILE A 55 1.64 11.57 -12.47
C ILE A 55 0.80 11.78 -13.76
N GLN A 56 0.31 10.72 -14.41
CA GLN A 56 -0.45 10.80 -15.68
C GLN A 56 -1.87 11.39 -15.57
N LYS A 57 -2.33 11.86 -14.41
CA LYS A 57 -3.43 12.85 -14.39
C LYS A 57 -2.85 14.16 -14.95
N LYS A 58 -2.82 14.23 -16.29
CA LYS A 58 -1.97 15.11 -17.12
C LYS A 58 -2.47 16.55 -17.18
N GLY A 59 -1.56 17.47 -16.87
CA GLY A 59 -1.53 18.89 -17.16
C GLY A 59 -0.14 19.44 -16.76
N VAL A 60 0.30 20.58 -17.28
CA VAL A 60 1.38 21.34 -16.62
C VAL A 60 0.75 21.84 -15.32
N LEU A 61 1.02 21.16 -14.22
CA LEU A 61 0.54 21.62 -12.91
C LEU A 61 1.44 22.77 -12.50
N THR A 62 0.96 23.98 -12.69
CA THR A 62 1.61 25.18 -12.15
C THR A 62 1.53 25.14 -10.63
N LYS A 63 2.34 25.95 -9.95
CA LYS A 63 2.27 26.07 -8.48
C LYS A 63 0.86 26.47 -8.02
N GLY A 64 0.19 27.35 -8.77
CA GLY A 64 -1.18 27.77 -8.52
C GLY A 64 -2.17 26.61 -8.63
N ASP A 65 -2.11 25.81 -9.70
CA ASP A 65 -2.97 24.63 -9.83
C ASP A 65 -2.78 23.63 -8.67
N GLY A 66 -1.55 23.55 -8.14
CA GLY A 66 -1.24 22.76 -6.95
C GLY A 66 -1.90 23.31 -5.68
N GLU A 67 -1.86 24.63 -5.49
CA GLU A 67 -2.51 25.34 -4.38
C GLU A 67 -4.03 25.21 -4.46
N ASP A 68 -4.63 25.33 -5.65
CA ASP A 68 -6.07 25.19 -5.88
C ASP A 68 -6.57 23.77 -5.57
N ILE A 69 -5.80 22.74 -5.94
CA ILE A 69 -6.13 21.34 -5.58
C ILE A 69 -6.09 21.14 -4.06
N LEU A 70 -5.18 21.81 -3.35
CA LEU A 70 -5.11 21.73 -1.89
C LEU A 70 -6.29 22.46 -1.25
N ALA A 71 -6.60 23.67 -1.70
CA ALA A 71 -7.74 24.45 -1.23
C ALA A 71 -9.07 23.71 -1.46
N GLN A 72 -9.27 23.11 -2.64
CA GLN A 72 -10.47 22.32 -2.93
C GLN A 72 -10.59 21.13 -1.97
N LYS A 73 -9.49 20.41 -1.70
CA LYS A 73 -9.52 19.28 -0.76
C LYS A 73 -9.85 19.70 0.66
N GLU A 74 -9.34 20.85 1.09
CA GLU A 74 -9.63 21.40 2.42
C GLU A 74 -11.10 21.79 2.54
N ALA A 75 -11.65 22.44 1.50
CA ALA A 75 -13.08 22.74 1.41
C ALA A 75 -13.94 21.46 1.40
N ASP A 76 -13.59 20.44 0.61
CA ASP A 76 -14.30 19.16 0.57
C ASP A 76 -14.29 18.47 1.94
N GLN A 77 -13.16 18.48 2.65
CA GLN A 77 -13.05 17.94 4.01
C GLN A 77 -13.92 18.70 5.00
N GLN A 78 -13.97 20.02 4.89
CA GLN A 78 -14.84 20.85 5.72
C GLN A 78 -16.32 20.54 5.45
N ILE A 79 -16.72 20.42 4.18
CA ILE A 79 -18.09 20.04 3.80
C ILE A 79 -18.45 18.66 4.33
N GLU A 80 -17.56 17.67 4.19
CA GLU A 80 -17.79 16.33 4.75
C GLU A 80 -17.97 16.37 6.27
N HIS A 81 -17.17 17.17 6.96
CA HIS A 81 -17.25 17.32 8.40
C HIS A 81 -18.56 18.00 8.83
N GLU A 82 -18.97 19.08 8.15
CA GLU A 82 -20.24 19.76 8.39
C GLU A 82 -21.44 18.87 8.08
N GLN A 83 -21.40 18.06 7.02
CA GLN A 83 -22.46 17.10 6.70
C GLN A 83 -22.61 16.03 7.78
N ARG A 84 -21.49 15.51 8.31
CA ARG A 84 -21.53 14.57 9.45
C ARG A 84 -22.15 15.22 10.68
N GLN A 85 -21.72 16.44 11.04
CA GLN A 85 -22.26 17.17 12.17
C GLN A 85 -23.75 17.54 12.01
N LYS A 86 -24.18 17.91 10.79
CA LYS A 86 -25.58 18.22 10.49
C LYS A 86 -26.46 16.97 10.49
N GLY A 87 -25.91 15.81 10.10
CA GLY A 87 -26.52 14.49 10.28
C GLY A 87 -26.71 14.14 11.77
N GLU A 88 -25.71 14.44 12.60
CA GLU A 88 -25.78 14.26 14.06
C GLU A 88 -26.79 15.22 14.72
N GLN A 89 -26.83 16.49 14.30
CA GLN A 89 -27.81 17.48 14.79
C GLN A 89 -29.25 17.18 14.34
N SER A 90 -29.45 16.74 13.10
CA SER A 90 -30.79 16.34 12.62
C SER A 90 -31.27 15.01 13.23
N GLY A 91 -30.33 14.16 13.68
CA GLY A 91 -30.59 12.96 14.47
C GLY A 91 -31.20 13.23 15.85
N MET A 92 -31.07 14.45 16.40
CA MET A 92 -31.68 14.81 17.69
C MET A 92 -33.22 14.86 17.62
N SER A 93 -33.81 15.05 16.44
CA SER A 93 -35.28 15.06 16.27
C SER A 93 -35.89 13.66 16.17
N ARG A 94 -35.07 12.63 15.90
CA ARG A 94 -35.49 11.22 15.79
C ARG A 94 -35.01 10.38 16.97
N GLN A 95 -34.63 11.01 18.08
CA GLN A 95 -34.61 10.32 19.36
C GLN A 95 -36.05 9.86 19.62
N ALA A 96 -36.32 8.60 19.29
CA ALA A 96 -37.60 7.96 19.50
C ALA A 96 -38.06 8.34 20.91
N LEU A 97 -39.13 9.16 21.00
CA LEU A 97 -39.65 9.69 22.26
C LEU A 97 -39.60 8.58 23.29
N ALA A 98 -38.80 8.77 24.35
CA ALA A 98 -38.53 7.70 25.30
C ALA A 98 -39.88 7.19 25.84
N ARG A 99 -40.20 5.93 25.53
CA ARG A 99 -41.43 5.27 25.97
C ARG A 99 -41.18 4.58 27.30
N CYS A 100 -42.18 4.61 28.18
CA CYS A 100 -42.15 3.84 29.40
C CYS A 100 -41.94 2.35 29.07
N LYS A 101 -40.93 1.70 29.68
CA LYS A 101 -40.65 0.27 29.41
C LYS A 101 -41.77 -0.65 29.87
N LYS A 102 -42.67 -0.17 30.75
CA LYS A 102 -43.80 -0.93 31.30
C LYS A 102 -45.04 -0.82 30.43
N CYS A 103 -45.53 0.40 30.15
CA CYS A 103 -46.77 0.62 29.40
C CYS A 103 -46.60 1.07 27.95
N ARG A 104 -45.36 1.30 27.49
CA ARG A 104 -45.01 1.79 26.15
C ARG A 104 -45.57 3.16 25.74
N GLU A 105 -46.17 3.90 26.67
CA GLU A 105 -46.62 5.29 26.45
C GLU A 105 -45.46 6.28 26.64
N THR A 106 -45.55 7.43 25.97
CA THR A 106 -44.59 8.54 26.09
C THR A 106 -45.00 9.50 27.22
N GLY A 107 -44.06 10.22 27.82
CA GLY A 107 -44.35 11.27 28.81
C GLY A 107 -44.13 10.86 30.28
N HIS A 108 -43.77 9.60 30.55
CA HIS A 108 -43.38 9.14 31.88
C HIS A 108 -42.39 7.96 31.79
N ASN A 109 -41.71 7.65 32.89
CA ASN A 109 -40.76 6.52 32.96
C ASN A 109 -41.33 5.37 33.82
N SER A 110 -40.68 4.22 33.80
CA SER A 110 -41.13 3.02 34.51
C SER A 110 -41.24 3.15 36.03
N ARG A 111 -40.60 4.15 36.65
CA ARG A 111 -40.67 4.42 38.10
C ARG A 111 -41.91 5.21 38.49
N THR A 112 -42.50 5.95 37.55
CA THR A 112 -43.69 6.78 37.77
C THR A 112 -44.91 6.26 37.00
N CYS A 113 -44.84 5.01 36.52
CA CYS A 113 -45.93 4.38 35.79
C CYS A 113 -47.02 3.94 36.75
N GLN A 114 -48.23 4.47 36.58
CA GLN A 114 -49.38 4.20 37.45
C GLN A 114 -50.14 2.92 37.08
N LYS A 115 -49.79 2.24 35.97
CA LYS A 115 -50.48 1.01 35.55
C LYS A 115 -50.25 -0.17 36.49
N ASP A 116 -49.14 -0.19 37.23
CA ASP A 116 -48.88 -1.25 38.23
C ASP A 116 -49.69 -1.08 39.52
N ALA A 117 -50.23 0.13 39.78
CA ALA A 117 -50.97 0.41 41.01
C ALA A 117 -52.41 -0.15 40.99
N ILE A 118 -52.88 -0.63 39.84
CA ILE A 118 -54.27 -1.05 39.62
C ILE A 118 -54.42 -2.59 39.69
N ASP A 119 -53.33 -3.35 39.51
CA ASP A 119 -53.36 -4.83 39.52
C ASP A 119 -53.10 -5.45 40.93
N THR A 120 -53.22 -4.67 42.00
CA THR A 120 -53.11 -5.17 43.39
C THR A 120 -54.36 -4.87 44.24
N ALA A 121 -55.54 -4.96 43.63
CA ALA A 121 -56.83 -4.92 44.32
C ALA A 121 -57.55 -6.26 44.20
#